data_AF-A0A7C3WCD3-F1
#
_entry.id   AF-A0A7C3WCD3-F1
#
_cell.length_a   1.000
_cell.length_b   1.000
_cell.length_c   1.000
_cell.angle_alpha   90.00
_cell.angle_beta   90.00
_cell.angle_gamma   90.00
#
_symmetry.space_group_name_H-M   'P 1'
#
loop_
_entity.id
_entity.type
_entity.pdbx_description
1 polymer ?
#
loop_
_entity_poly.entity_id
_entity_poly.type
_entity_poly.pdbx_seq_one_letter_code
_entity_poly.pdbx_strand_id
1 'polypeptide(L)' 'MRCLVIVVCAALLCACSGRPTVVNPNKTPAQAQADYDDCRGNASVAAALRPSDKDPEAYLEKRLDDCMKSKGYKVD' A
#
# COMPACT_ATOMS: atom_id res chain seq x y z
N MET A 1 -28.08 20.11 -22.97
CA MET A 1 -27.34 20.06 -21.70
C MET A 1 -27.89 18.93 -20.86
N ARG A 2 -27.27 17.75 -20.89
CA ARG A 2 -27.61 16.62 -20.04
C ARG A 2 -26.31 16.02 -19.51
N CYS A 3 -26.31 15.84 -18.20
CA CYS A 3 -25.17 15.91 -17.32
C CYS A 3 -24.04 14.91 -17.63
N LEU A 4 -22.84 15.40 -17.35
CA LEU A 4 -21.54 14.77 -17.49
C LEU A 4 -21.50 13.36 -16.89
N VAL A 5 -20.95 12.47 -17.70
CA VAL A 5 -20.47 11.13 -17.39
C VAL A 5 -19.63 11.18 -16.12
N ILE A 6 -20.14 10.59 -15.03
CA ILE A 6 -19.34 10.25 -13.86
C ILE A 6 -18.43 9.11 -14.33
N VAL A 7 -17.24 9.49 -14.80
CA VAL A 7 -16.19 8.56 -15.17
C VAL A 7 -15.75 7.86 -13.89
N VAL A 8 -16.18 6.61 -13.78
CA VAL A 8 -15.70 5.62 -12.84
C VAL A 8 -14.19 5.42 -13.11
N CYS A 9 -13.36 6.30 -12.57
CA CYS A 9 -11.91 6.10 -12.47
C CYS A 9 -11.59 5.15 -11.31
N ALA A 10 -12.24 3.97 -11.31
CA ALA A 10 -11.98 2.87 -10.39
C ALA A 10 -11.16 1.75 -11.03
N ALA A 11 -10.57 1.99 -12.20
CA ALA A 11 -9.67 1.07 -12.87
C ALA A 11 -8.38 1.84 -13.21
N LEU A 12 -7.23 1.19 -13.03
CA LEU A 12 -5.86 1.66 -13.32
C LEU A 12 -5.00 2.11 -12.11
N LEU A 13 -5.31 1.65 -10.89
CA LEU A 13 -4.19 1.30 -10.00
C LEU A 13 -3.66 -0.04 -10.49
N CYS A 14 -2.43 -0.03 -10.99
CA CYS A 14 -1.70 -1.17 -11.51
C CYS A 14 -1.93 -2.42 -10.67
N ALA A 15 -2.75 -3.33 -11.20
CA ALA A 15 -2.91 -4.72 -10.76
C ALA A 15 -1.66 -5.55 -11.11
N CYS A 16 -0.47 -5.01 -10.83
CA CYS A 16 0.76 -5.77 -10.83
C CYS A 16 1.03 -6.17 -9.38
N SER A 17 0.63 -7.41 -9.07
CA SER A 17 1.13 -8.20 -7.95
C SER A 17 0.52 -7.90 -6.58
N GLY A 18 -0.74 -8.31 -6.43
CA GLY A 18 -1.12 -9.18 -5.29
C GLY A 18 -1.21 -8.57 -3.90
N ARG A 19 -1.19 -7.24 -3.73
CA ARG A 19 -1.44 -6.64 -2.42
C ARG A 19 -2.90 -6.23 -2.24
N PRO A 20 -3.43 -6.43 -1.03
CA PRO A 20 -4.78 -6.01 -0.67
C PRO A 20 -4.94 -4.51 -0.92
N THR A 21 -6.12 -4.15 -1.40
CA THR A 21 -6.46 -2.81 -1.84
C THR A 21 -6.20 -1.82 -0.71
N VAL A 22 -5.12 -1.04 -0.80
CA VAL A 22 -4.75 -0.09 0.25
C VAL A 22 -5.59 1.18 0.05
N VAL A 23 -6.66 1.35 0.83
CA VAL A 23 -7.66 2.42 0.61
C VAL A 23 -7.55 3.50 1.68
N ASN A 24 -7.43 4.76 1.25
CA ASN A 24 -7.62 5.95 2.10
C ASN A 24 -8.38 7.03 1.31
N PRO A 25 -9.61 7.41 1.70
CA PRO A 25 -10.44 8.36 0.95
C PRO A 25 -9.89 9.80 0.96
N ASN A 26 -8.95 10.11 1.85
CA ASN A 26 -8.37 11.45 1.99
C ASN A 26 -7.03 11.61 1.25
N LYS A 27 -6.61 10.58 0.49
CA LYS A 27 -5.31 10.54 -0.17
C LYS A 27 -5.48 10.36 -1.67
N THR A 28 -4.71 11.11 -2.45
CA THR A 28 -4.68 10.92 -3.90
C THR A 28 -3.95 9.62 -4.25
N PRO A 29 -4.18 9.05 -5.45
CA PRO A 29 -3.43 7.89 -5.91
C PRO A 29 -1.91 8.11 -5.90
N ALA A 30 -1.45 9.32 -6.25
CA ALA A 30 -0.03 9.67 -6.20
C ALA A 30 0.54 9.66 -4.78
N GLN A 31 -0.23 10.16 -3.79
CA GLN A 31 0.16 10.08 -2.39
C GLN A 31 0.18 8.64 -1.88
N ALA A 32 -0.80 7.82 -2.28
CA ALA A 32 -0.84 6.41 -1.94
C ALA A 32 0.37 5.64 -2.47
N GLN A 33 0.78 5.91 -3.71
CA GLN A 33 1.97 5.31 -4.29
C GLN A 33 3.24 5.73 -3.55
N ALA A 34 3.41 7.03 -3.27
CA ALA A 34 4.56 7.54 -2.53
C ALA A 34 4.64 6.98 -1.10
N ASP A 35 3.51 6.93 -0.40
CA ASP A 35 3.41 6.35 0.94
C ASP A 35 3.73 4.84 0.93
N TYR A 36 3.28 4.12 -0.10
CA TYR A 36 3.60 2.71 -0.30
C TYR A 36 5.08 2.48 -0.57
N ASP A 37 5.70 3.26 -1.46
CA ASP A 37 7.12 3.09 -1.80
C ASP A 37 8.04 3.39 -0.60
N ASP A 38 7.70 4.42 0.18
CA ASP A 38 8.35 4.73 1.46
C ASP A 38 8.23 3.56 2.45
N CYS A 39 7.00 3.10 2.70
CA CYS A 39 6.79 1.98 3.62
C CYS A 39 7.44 0.68 3.11
N ARG A 40 7.47 0.42 1.80
CA ARG A 40 8.11 -0.75 1.22
C ARG A 40 9.62 -0.71 1.40
N GLY A 41 10.24 0.46 1.21
CA GLY A 41 11.66 0.66 1.49
C GLY A 41 11.99 0.34 2.95
N ASN A 42 11.23 0.92 3.87
CA ASN A 42 11.40 0.68 5.31
C ASN A 42 11.18 -0.79 5.70
N ALA A 43 10.14 -1.43 5.15
CA ALA A 43 9.84 -2.84 5.39
C ALA A 43 10.94 -3.76 4.85
N SER A 44 11.52 -3.44 3.69
CA SER A 44 12.63 -4.21 3.10
C SER A 44 13.90 -4.13 3.96
N VAL A 45 14.23 -2.94 4.48
CA VAL A 45 15.34 -2.76 5.43
C VAL A 45 15.08 -3.54 6.72
N ALA A 46 13.86 -3.47 7.26
CA ALA A 46 13.48 -4.20 8.47
C ALA A 46 13.53 -5.73 8.26
N ALA A 47 13.14 -6.22 7.08
CA ALA A 47 13.23 -7.64 6.73
C ALA A 47 14.68 -8.11 6.59
N ALA A 48 15.58 -7.26 6.06
CA ALA A 48 17.01 -7.57 6.01
C ALA A 48 17.65 -7.68 7.41
N LEU A 49 17.16 -6.90 8.37
CA LEU A 49 17.63 -6.86 9.76
C LEU A 49 16.79 -7.70 10.72
N ARG A 50 15.87 -8.53 10.20
CA ARG A 50 14.94 -9.30 11.02
C ARG A 50 15.67 -10.31 11.94
N PRO A 51 15.07 -10.71 13.06
CA PRO A 51 15.55 -11.85 13.84
C PRO A 51 15.61 -13.14 13.01
N SER A 52 16.61 -14.00 13.25
CA SER A 52 16.85 -15.21 12.44
C SER A 52 15.74 -16.26 12.51
N ASP A 53 14.90 -16.21 13.54
CA ASP A 53 13.72 -17.07 13.72
C ASP A 53 12.48 -16.57 12.95
N LYS A 54 12.57 -15.44 12.24
CA LYS A 54 11.47 -14.87 11.46
C LYS A 54 11.59 -15.16 9.98
N ASP A 55 10.48 -15.56 9.40
CA ASP A 55 10.33 -15.66 7.96
C ASP A 55 10.50 -14.27 7.30
N PRO A 56 11.40 -14.12 6.31
CA PRO A 56 11.68 -12.84 5.67
C PRO A 56 10.46 -12.20 5.03
N GLU A 57 9.64 -12.99 4.35
CA GLU A 57 8.52 -12.50 3.56
C GLU A 57 7.39 -12.05 4.47
N ALA A 58 6.99 -12.90 5.43
CA ALA A 58 5.98 -12.56 6.42
C ALA A 58 6.39 -11.36 7.28
N TYR A 59 7.68 -11.22 7.61
CA TYR A 59 8.17 -10.06 8.36
C TYR A 59 8.11 -8.79 7.51
N LEU A 60 8.49 -8.85 6.23
CA LEU A 60 8.37 -7.72 5.31
C LEU A 60 6.92 -7.28 5.17
N GLU A 61 6.01 -8.20 4.90
CA GLU A 61 4.58 -7.92 4.72
C GLU A 61 3.99 -7.27 5.95
N LYS A 62 4.21 -7.86 7.13
CA LYS A 62 3.74 -7.30 8.39
C LYS A 62 4.23 -5.86 8.59
N ARG A 63 5.51 -5.59 8.30
CA ARG A 63 6.10 -4.25 8.50
C ARG A 63 5.57 -3.24 7.51
N LEU A 64 5.28 -3.65 6.28
CA LEU A 64 4.61 -2.79 5.33
C LEU A 64 3.20 -2.46 5.80
N ASP A 65 2.41 -3.47 6.18
CA ASP A 65 1.02 -3.29 6.55
C ASP A 65 0.90 -2.39 7.78
N ASP A 66 1.75 -2.60 8.79
CA ASP A 66 1.83 -1.76 9.97
C ASP A 66 2.14 -0.29 9.59
N CYS A 67 3.06 -0.08 8.64
CA CYS A 67 3.40 1.26 8.16
C CYS A 67 2.24 1.92 7.40
N MET A 68 1.59 1.20 6.47
CA MET A 68 0.46 1.73 5.72
C MET A 68 -0.74 2.04 6.64
N LYS A 69 -1.02 1.16 7.62
CA LYS A 69 -2.04 1.39 8.65
C LYS A 69 -1.72 2.64 9.48
N SER A 70 -0.46 2.87 9.85
CA SER A 70 -0.05 4.07 10.59
C SER A 70 -0.26 5.37 9.81
N LYS A 71 -0.18 5.31 8.47
CA LYS A 71 -0.48 6.43 7.57
C LYS A 71 -1.98 6.61 7.28
N GLY A 72 -2.83 5.81 7.93
CA GLY A 72 -4.29 5.91 7.85
C GLY A 72 -4.93 5.13 6.71
N TYR A 73 -4.19 4.22 6.07
CA TYR A 73 -4.75 3.34 5.06
C TYR A 73 -5.39 2.10 5.69
N LYS A 74 -6.49 1.64 5.08
CA LYS A 74 -7.03 0.31 5.34
C LYS A 74 -6.27 -0.69 4.47
N VAL A 75 -5.75 -1.74 5.11
CA VAL A 75 -5.06 -2.85 4.46
C VAL A 75 -5.83 -4.10 4.90
N ASP A 76 -6.47 -4.75 3.92
CA ASP A 76 -7.35 -5.91 4.13
C ASP A 76 -6.60 -7.25 4.09
#